data_AF-V6LA29-F1
#
_entry.id   AF-V6LA29-F1
#
_cell.length_a   1.000
_cell.length_b   1.000
_cell.length_c   1.000
_cell.angle_alpha   90.00
_cell.angle_beta   90.00
_cell.angle_gamma   90.00
#
_symmetry.space_group_name_H-M   'P 1'
#
loop_
_entity.id
_entity.type
_entity.pdbx_description
1 polymer ?
#
loop_
_entity_poly.entity_id
_entity_poly.type
_entity_poly.pdbx_seq_one_letter_code
_entity_poly.pdbx_strand_id
1 'polypeptide(L)'
;MFEKLKFFKIKKDDEIQPEVNLNSEIYEQFKVFRLPLILIQLLVLLGTLGYFALENYSLMQAFFQTTYTMTATGFGALNESQFGPISIFLTSILMFFGAGIIAFSVAILVSVVNKGTLTRLIKEKGMIYKIARLKDHYVICYHNEYTIELSKQFRSAQIPFVVVDNDPSFEEEAIKHKYPYYIIGDPHTNLAMLKTHLSSARGVVALSKILPVNVALMVSVRLFEKELKRKPYYIIASAHSDEGLEKLKKLGADMVVSPTKLMAQRVSAMAVRPDMENILERFINKKDTLLDLEEVIVPKTSWLVLRKLKEAHFREIAKAFVIGITQKDGKYIPMPDGETIIASESKLLMVGTSEGVATCKQLIANHQRPKEVDYISL
;
A
#
# COMPACT_ATOMS: atom_id res chain seq x y z
N MET A 1 -19.79 42.98 -18.28
CA MET A 1 -18.57 42.15 -18.41
C MET A 1 -18.15 41.54 -17.05
N PHE A 2 -19.09 41.06 -16.23
CA PHE A 2 -18.77 40.39 -14.95
C PHE A 2 -19.91 39.44 -14.51
N GLU A 3 -20.39 38.61 -15.45
CA GLU A 3 -21.48 37.63 -15.15
C GLU A 3 -21.19 36.21 -15.66
N LYS A 4 -19.93 35.90 -16.00
CA LYS A 4 -19.51 34.56 -16.49
C LYS A 4 -18.46 33.87 -15.61
N LEU A 5 -18.37 34.21 -14.32
CA LEU A 5 -17.41 33.60 -13.38
C LEU A 5 -18.05 32.67 -12.33
N LYS A 6 -19.30 32.20 -12.55
CA LYS A 6 -20.00 31.26 -11.65
C LYS A 6 -20.09 29.81 -12.17
N PHE A 7 -19.20 29.40 -13.06
CA PHE A 7 -19.13 28.02 -13.56
C PHE A 7 -17.74 27.38 -13.42
N PHE A 8 -17.19 27.45 -12.22
CA PHE A 8 -16.17 26.50 -11.77
C PHE A 8 -16.41 26.23 -10.27
N LYS A 9 -17.60 25.70 -9.95
CA LYS A 9 -17.72 24.84 -8.76
C LYS A 9 -16.88 23.61 -9.09
N ILE A 10 -15.59 23.68 -8.76
CA ILE A 10 -14.80 22.49 -8.48
C ILE A 10 -15.67 21.67 -7.54
N LYS A 11 -16.17 20.55 -8.04
CA LYS A 11 -16.83 19.52 -7.24
C LYS A 11 -15.84 19.28 -6.11
N LYS A 12 -16.16 19.75 -4.91
CA LYS A 12 -15.40 19.44 -3.71
C LYS A 12 -15.61 17.94 -3.58
N ASP A 13 -14.70 17.15 -4.17
CA ASP A 13 -14.59 15.73 -3.88
C ASP A 13 -14.72 15.66 -2.36
N ASP A 14 -15.74 14.94 -1.85
CA ASP A 14 -15.97 14.76 -0.42
C ASP A 14 -14.61 14.64 0.24
N GLU A 15 -14.20 15.64 1.02
CA GLU A 15 -12.80 15.76 1.48
C GLU A 15 -12.52 14.50 2.30
N ILE A 16 -11.91 13.49 1.67
CA ILE A 16 -11.60 12.23 2.33
C ILE A 16 -10.50 12.57 3.32
N GLN A 17 -10.92 12.82 4.56
CA GLN A 17 -10.01 13.15 5.63
C GLN A 17 -9.35 11.86 6.11
N PRO A 18 -8.03 11.90 6.34
CA PRO A 18 -7.35 10.74 6.90
C PRO A 18 -7.84 10.46 8.33
N GLU A 19 -7.84 9.19 8.71
CA GLU A 19 -8.23 8.73 10.05
C GLU A 19 -7.30 9.26 11.17
N VAL A 20 -6.08 9.68 10.80
CA VAL A 20 -5.09 10.27 11.71
C VAL A 20 -4.73 11.67 11.28
N ASN A 21 -4.60 12.56 12.26
CA ASN A 21 -4.12 13.91 12.06
C ASN A 21 -2.75 14.12 12.74
N LEU A 22 -1.71 14.33 11.93
CA LEU A 22 -0.34 14.63 12.41
C LEU A 22 -0.12 16.10 12.84
N ASN A 23 -1.15 16.94 12.83
CA ASN A 23 -1.02 18.35 13.19
C ASN A 23 -0.52 18.56 14.62
N SER A 24 -0.90 17.71 15.57
CA SER A 24 -0.44 17.79 16.96
C SER A 24 1.06 17.51 17.09
N GLU A 25 1.55 16.47 16.41
CA GLU A 25 2.99 16.14 16.38
C GLU A 25 3.81 17.23 15.69
N ILE A 26 3.28 17.80 14.60
CA ILE A 26 3.90 18.94 13.93
C ILE A 26 3.93 20.15 14.87
N TYR A 27 2.85 20.41 15.63
CA TYR A 27 2.79 21.51 16.59
C TYR A 27 3.77 21.34 17.76
N GLU A 28 3.97 20.12 18.24
CA GLU A 28 4.99 19.79 19.25
C GLU A 28 6.40 20.18 18.78
N GLN A 29 6.73 20.04 17.49
CA GLN A 29 8.01 20.53 16.94
C GLN A 29 8.13 22.06 17.03
N PHE A 30 7.02 22.79 16.87
CA PHE A 30 7.02 24.25 16.97
C PHE A 30 7.07 24.78 18.41
N LYS A 31 6.71 23.95 19.39
CA LYS A 31 6.69 24.30 20.83
C LYS A 31 8.08 24.73 21.33
N VAL A 32 9.15 24.20 20.74
CA VAL A 32 10.54 24.56 21.10
C VAL A 32 10.86 26.02 20.79
N PHE A 33 10.21 26.62 19.78
CA PHE A 33 10.39 28.03 19.42
C PHE A 33 9.63 29.00 20.35
N ARG A 34 8.74 28.49 21.20
CA ARG A 34 7.90 29.33 22.08
C ARG A 34 8.75 30.14 23.05
N LEU A 35 9.74 29.52 23.71
CA LEU A 35 10.57 30.19 24.71
C LEU A 35 11.46 31.28 24.08
N PRO A 36 12.21 31.02 22.99
CA PRO A 36 12.94 32.07 22.27
C PRO A 36 12.04 33.24 21.84
N LEU A 37 10.87 32.95 21.28
CA LEU A 37 9.94 33.99 20.81
C LEU A 37 9.42 34.87 21.96
N ILE A 38 9.08 34.26 23.10
CA ILE A 38 8.66 34.99 24.31
C ILE A 38 9.79 35.88 24.82
N LEU A 39 11.04 35.36 24.88
CA LEU A 39 12.19 36.13 25.35
C LEU A 39 12.49 37.33 24.44
N ILE A 40 12.43 37.14 23.11
CA ILE A 40 12.59 38.23 22.14
C ILE A 40 11.51 39.29 22.36
N GLN A 41 10.23 38.88 22.43
CA GLN A 41 9.12 39.81 22.59
C GLN A 41 9.23 40.59 23.91
N LEU A 42 9.62 39.92 24.99
CA LEU A 42 9.80 40.54 26.30
C LEU A 42 10.98 41.52 26.30
N LEU A 43 12.11 41.16 25.69
CA LEU A 43 13.26 42.05 25.60
C LEU A 43 12.97 43.28 24.73
N VAL A 44 12.28 43.10 23.60
CA VAL A 44 11.85 44.21 22.73
C VAL A 44 10.89 45.13 23.47
N LEU A 45 9.94 44.58 24.22
CA LEU A 45 8.98 45.37 24.99
C LEU A 45 9.65 46.14 26.12
N LEU A 46 10.52 45.49 26.91
CA LEU A 46 11.26 46.14 28.00
C LEU A 46 12.23 47.20 27.48
N GLY A 47 12.94 46.92 26.38
CA GLY A 47 13.83 47.89 25.75
C GLY A 47 13.06 49.10 25.22
N THR A 48 11.94 48.88 24.53
CA THR A 48 11.13 49.95 23.96
C THR A 48 10.56 50.84 25.05
N LEU A 49 10.01 50.26 26.12
CA LEU A 49 9.53 51.02 27.27
C LEU A 49 10.67 51.75 28.00
N GLY A 50 11.84 51.12 28.11
CA GLY A 50 13.03 51.70 28.73
C GLY A 50 13.50 52.96 27.99
N TYR A 51 13.71 52.88 26.68
CA TYR A 51 14.11 54.06 25.90
C TYR A 51 13.01 55.12 25.81
N PHE A 52 11.73 54.72 25.75
CA PHE A 52 10.62 55.68 25.73
C PHE A 52 10.50 56.48 27.04
N ALA A 53 10.86 55.88 28.18
CA ALA A 53 10.79 56.54 29.48
C ALA A 53 12.06 57.33 29.84
N LEU A 54 13.23 56.86 29.41
CA LEU A 54 14.53 57.44 29.76
C LEU A 54 15.00 58.50 28.76
N GLU A 55 14.63 58.35 27.49
CA GLU A 55 15.04 59.23 26.41
C GLU A 55 13.82 59.95 25.80
N ASN A 56 14.00 61.13 25.22
CA ASN A 56 12.95 61.88 24.53
C ASN A 56 12.61 61.29 23.16
N TYR A 57 12.43 59.96 23.10
CA TYR A 57 12.14 59.21 21.88
C TYR A 57 10.63 59.02 21.74
N SER A 58 10.14 59.17 20.51
CA SER A 58 8.82 58.64 20.16
C SER A 58 8.80 57.11 20.32
N LEU A 59 7.61 56.52 20.49
CA LEU A 59 7.46 55.07 20.61
C LEU A 59 8.13 54.31 19.45
N MET A 60 8.04 54.85 18.23
CA MET A 60 8.66 54.25 17.05
C MET A 60 10.19 54.33 17.11
N GLN A 61 10.76 55.46 17.57
CA GLN A 61 12.20 55.61 17.76
C GLN A 61 12.73 54.69 18.85
N ALA A 62 12.01 54.54 19.96
CA ALA A 62 12.37 53.62 21.04
C ALA A 62 12.33 52.14 20.61
N PHE A 63 11.32 51.75 19.83
CA PHE A 63 11.24 50.42 19.23
C PHE A 63 12.38 50.17 18.24
N PHE A 64 12.65 51.16 17.38
CA PHE A 64 13.75 51.10 16.43
C PHE A 64 15.11 50.96 17.14
N GLN A 65 15.37 51.81 18.15
CA GLN A 65 16.55 51.75 19.02
C GLN A 65 16.76 50.35 19.61
N THR A 66 15.70 49.81 20.20
CA THR A 66 15.71 48.49 20.82
C THR A 66 16.04 47.39 19.82
N THR A 67 15.41 47.40 18.66
CA THR A 67 15.54 46.35 17.66
C THR A 67 16.94 46.30 17.05
N TYR A 68 17.51 47.46 16.68
CA TYR A 68 18.85 47.50 16.10
C TYR A 68 19.95 47.22 17.16
N THR A 69 19.71 47.61 18.42
CA THR A 69 20.63 47.30 19.53
C THR A 69 20.64 45.80 19.84
N MET A 70 19.44 45.18 19.92
CA MET A 70 19.29 43.75 20.18
C MET A 70 19.93 42.89 19.07
N THR A 71 19.77 43.31 17.82
CA THR A 71 20.36 42.63 16.65
C THR A 71 21.85 42.91 16.46
N ALA A 72 22.47 43.67 17.38
CA ALA A 72 23.87 44.04 17.36
C ALA A 72 24.32 44.76 16.07
N THR A 73 23.40 45.47 15.39
CA THR A 73 23.75 46.28 14.21
C THR A 73 24.39 47.60 14.61
N GLY A 74 23.85 48.27 15.63
CA GLY A 74 24.55 49.33 16.36
C GLY A 74 24.99 50.56 15.55
N PHE A 75 24.27 50.97 14.50
CA PHE A 75 24.72 52.04 13.59
C PHE A 75 24.67 53.47 14.17
N GLY A 76 24.15 53.65 15.40
CA GLY A 76 24.10 54.97 16.05
C GLY A 76 23.23 55.98 15.30
N ALA A 77 22.00 55.58 14.98
CA ALA A 77 21.10 56.33 14.09
C ALA A 77 20.28 57.42 14.79
N LEU A 78 20.28 57.44 16.13
CA LEU A 78 19.56 58.39 16.97
C LEU A 78 20.56 59.21 17.79
N ASN A 79 20.10 59.98 18.79
CA ASN A 79 20.98 60.86 19.55
C ASN A 79 21.73 60.10 20.67
N GLU A 80 22.34 58.93 20.38
CA GLU A 80 22.93 58.08 21.43
C GLU A 80 24.13 58.73 22.13
N SER A 81 24.77 59.74 21.49
CA SER A 81 25.82 60.55 22.11
C SER A 81 25.34 61.35 23.32
N GLN A 82 24.02 61.49 23.51
CA GLN A 82 23.41 62.23 24.62
C GLN A 82 22.88 61.32 25.73
N PHE A 83 23.09 60.00 25.63
CA PHE A 83 22.57 59.03 26.60
C PHE A 83 23.12 59.26 28.01
N GLY A 84 22.21 59.30 28.99
CA GLY A 84 22.56 59.32 30.40
C GLY A 84 23.14 57.98 30.89
N PRO A 85 23.75 57.93 32.08
CA PRO A 85 24.36 56.71 32.63
C PRO A 85 23.40 55.51 32.70
N ILE A 86 22.11 55.76 32.99
CA ILE A 86 21.08 54.72 33.10
C ILE A 86 20.75 54.13 31.72
N SER A 87 20.65 54.97 30.68
CA SER A 87 20.39 54.56 29.30
C SER A 87 21.56 53.78 28.71
N ILE A 88 22.79 54.17 29.03
CA ILE A 88 24.00 53.43 28.65
C ILE A 88 23.99 52.03 29.28
N PHE A 89 23.64 51.93 30.57
CA PHE A 89 23.53 50.66 31.28
C PHE A 89 22.43 49.76 30.69
N LEU A 90 21.24 50.34 30.42
CA LEU A 90 20.15 49.64 29.72
C LEU A 90 20.61 49.11 28.36
N THR A 91 21.30 49.94 27.57
CA THR A 91 21.84 49.58 26.26
C THR A 91 22.81 48.40 26.37
N SER A 92 23.72 48.43 27.34
CA SER A 92 24.69 47.35 27.56
C SER A 92 24.02 46.02 27.92
N ILE A 93 23.02 46.05 28.80
CA ILE A 93 22.20 44.87 29.13
C ILE A 93 21.50 44.36 27.88
N LEU A 94 20.86 45.25 27.12
CA LEU A 94 20.08 44.88 25.95
C LEU A 94 20.96 44.27 24.85
N MET A 95 22.19 44.77 24.68
CA MET A 95 23.18 44.19 23.77
C MET A 95 23.59 42.79 24.21
N PHE A 96 23.93 42.60 25.49
CA PHE A 96 24.39 41.30 26.00
C PHE A 96 23.28 40.23 25.94
N PHE A 97 22.09 40.53 26.46
CA PHE A 97 20.96 39.61 26.42
C PHE A 97 20.40 39.44 25.01
N GLY A 98 20.39 40.51 24.21
CA GLY A 98 19.94 40.47 22.81
C GLY A 98 20.78 39.52 21.97
N ALA A 99 22.11 39.66 22.03
CA ALA A 99 23.03 38.76 21.35
C ALA A 99 22.87 37.31 21.84
N GLY A 100 22.75 37.10 23.16
CA GLY A 100 22.55 35.78 23.75
C GLY A 100 21.24 35.10 23.31
N ILE A 101 20.13 35.82 23.30
CA ILE A 101 18.82 35.30 22.90
C ILE A 101 18.79 34.99 21.40
N ILE A 102 19.39 35.84 20.55
CA ILE A 102 19.48 35.57 19.11
C ILE A 102 20.34 34.34 18.85
N ALA A 103 21.53 34.23 19.46
CA ALA A 103 22.40 33.07 19.33
C ALA A 103 21.70 31.77 19.77
N PHE A 104 21.00 31.81 20.90
CA PHE A 104 20.19 30.70 21.39
C PHE A 104 19.05 30.32 20.44
N SER A 105 18.36 31.32 19.86
CA SER A 105 17.29 31.11 18.87
C SER A 105 17.80 30.41 17.61
N VAL A 106 18.97 30.84 17.11
CA VAL A 106 19.63 30.20 15.96
C VAL A 106 20.05 28.77 16.29
N ALA A 107 20.61 28.52 17.49
CA ALA A 107 21.00 27.17 17.91
C ALA A 107 19.81 26.20 17.94
N ILE A 108 18.66 26.64 18.45
CA ILE A 108 17.41 25.86 18.41
C ILE A 108 16.97 25.59 16.98
N LEU A 109 16.96 26.62 16.12
CA LEU A 109 16.57 26.47 14.73
C LEU A 109 17.44 25.42 14.02
N VAL A 110 18.77 25.52 14.16
CA VAL A 110 19.72 24.56 13.59
C VAL A 110 19.47 23.15 14.15
N SER A 111 19.22 23.01 15.45
CA SER A 111 18.92 21.71 16.07
C SER A 111 17.66 21.06 15.49
N VAL A 112 16.58 21.82 15.29
CA VAL A 112 15.32 21.32 14.72
C VAL A 112 15.49 20.93 13.25
N VAL A 113 16.22 21.75 12.48
CA VAL A 113 16.51 21.45 11.06
C VAL A 113 17.37 20.20 10.93
N ASN A 114 18.44 20.08 11.70
CA ASN A 114 19.35 18.93 11.65
C ASN A 114 18.69 17.60 12.05
N LYS A 115 17.70 17.63 12.95
CA LYS A 115 16.92 16.43 13.31
C LYS A 115 16.08 15.89 12.15
N GLY A 116 15.75 16.71 11.16
CA GLY A 116 14.95 16.32 9.98
C GLY A 116 13.51 15.86 10.28
N THR A 117 13.10 15.81 11.55
CA THR A 117 11.81 15.24 11.99
C THR A 117 10.64 16.02 11.41
N LEU A 118 10.72 17.34 11.35
CA LEU A 118 9.67 18.17 10.77
C LEU A 118 9.46 17.87 9.28
N THR A 119 10.55 17.76 8.51
CA THR A 119 10.50 17.40 7.08
C THR A 119 9.89 16.02 6.89
N ARG A 120 10.27 15.05 7.73
CA ARG A 120 9.69 13.69 7.71
C ARG A 120 8.18 13.72 7.98
N LEU A 121 7.74 14.42 9.03
CA LEU A 121 6.32 14.53 9.39
C LEU A 121 5.48 15.19 8.30
N ILE A 122 6.02 16.22 7.64
CA ILE A 122 5.32 16.90 6.53
C ILE A 122 5.16 15.95 5.33
N LYS A 123 6.23 15.22 4.97
CA LYS A 123 6.17 14.20 3.91
C LYS A 123 5.16 13.09 4.25
N GLU A 124 5.23 12.58 5.47
CA GLU A 124 4.35 11.52 5.97
C GLU A 124 2.89 11.97 5.96
N LYS A 125 2.60 13.21 6.37
CA LYS A 125 1.27 13.81 6.25
C LYS A 125 0.80 13.78 4.79
N GLY A 126 1.64 14.20 3.85
CA GLY A 126 1.31 14.11 2.41
C GLY A 126 0.99 12.67 1.96
N MET A 127 1.73 11.68 2.47
CA MET A 127 1.50 10.27 2.16
C MET A 127 0.17 9.75 2.73
N ILE A 128 -0.13 10.06 3.99
CA ILE A 128 -1.38 9.69 4.66
C ILE A 128 -2.60 10.24 3.90
N TYR A 129 -2.53 11.48 3.43
CA TYR A 129 -3.61 12.07 2.62
C TYR A 129 -3.80 11.37 1.28
N LYS A 130 -2.72 10.84 0.67
CA LYS A 130 -2.84 10.03 -0.56
C LYS A 130 -3.45 8.66 -0.25
N ILE A 131 -3.04 8.03 0.85
CA ILE A 131 -3.55 6.73 1.29
C ILE A 131 -5.03 6.79 1.66
N ALA A 132 -5.49 7.89 2.27
CA ALA A 132 -6.91 8.09 2.61
C ALA A 132 -7.84 7.97 1.40
N ARG A 133 -7.34 8.22 0.18
CA ARG A 133 -8.13 8.09 -1.06
C ARG A 133 -8.28 6.65 -1.56
N LEU A 134 -7.52 5.71 -0.99
CA LEU A 134 -7.57 4.31 -1.38
C LEU A 134 -8.83 3.64 -0.83
N LYS A 135 -9.43 2.79 -1.67
CA LYS A 135 -10.54 1.91 -1.33
C LYS A 135 -10.24 0.50 -1.83
N ASP A 136 -10.71 -0.50 -1.12
CA ASP A 136 -10.53 -1.92 -1.45
C ASP A 136 -9.06 -2.31 -1.67
N HIS A 137 -8.12 -1.63 -1.01
CA HIS A 137 -6.70 -1.89 -1.07
C HIS A 137 -6.25 -2.97 -0.09
N TYR A 138 -5.02 -3.46 -0.28
CA TYR A 138 -4.37 -4.33 0.68
C TYR A 138 -3.36 -3.57 1.54
N VAL A 139 -3.28 -3.90 2.82
CA VAL A 139 -2.19 -3.47 3.69
C VAL A 139 -1.18 -4.60 3.79
N ILE A 140 0.03 -4.38 3.29
CA ILE A 140 1.14 -5.34 3.34
C ILE A 140 2.02 -4.97 4.52
N CYS A 141 2.14 -5.88 5.47
CA CYS A 141 2.85 -5.64 6.73
C CYS A 141 4.20 -6.36 6.73
N TYR A 142 5.23 -5.62 7.17
CA TYR A 142 6.63 -6.01 7.27
C TYR A 142 7.31 -6.21 5.91
N HIS A 143 8.22 -5.31 5.59
CA HIS A 143 9.04 -5.35 4.40
C HIS A 143 10.07 -6.48 4.46
N ASN A 144 10.15 -7.25 3.38
CA ASN A 144 11.09 -8.33 3.14
C ASN A 144 11.10 -8.76 1.67
N GLU A 145 11.92 -9.77 1.34
CA GLU A 145 12.06 -10.35 0.01
C GLU A 145 10.72 -10.76 -0.63
N TYR A 146 9.79 -11.32 0.14
CA TYR A 146 8.47 -11.71 -0.36
C TYR A 146 7.60 -10.49 -0.67
N THR A 147 7.60 -9.48 0.20
CA THR A 147 6.84 -8.25 -0.04
C THR A 147 7.33 -7.48 -1.27
N ILE A 148 8.64 -7.52 -1.55
CA ILE A 148 9.21 -6.88 -2.74
C ILE A 148 8.60 -7.51 -3.99
N GLU A 149 8.62 -8.84 -4.10
CA GLU A 149 8.04 -9.54 -5.25
C GLU A 149 6.51 -9.40 -5.31
N LEU A 150 5.83 -9.49 -4.17
CA LEU A 150 4.40 -9.30 -4.07
C LEU A 150 3.98 -7.90 -4.56
N SER A 151 4.71 -6.86 -4.18
CA SER A 151 4.45 -5.48 -4.60
C SER A 151 4.59 -5.31 -6.12
N LYS A 152 5.54 -6.01 -6.76
CA LYS A 152 5.72 -5.99 -8.22
C LYS A 152 4.50 -6.61 -8.89
N GLN A 153 4.06 -7.77 -8.40
CA GLN A 153 2.87 -8.45 -8.92
C GLN A 153 1.60 -7.61 -8.73
N PHE A 154 1.43 -7.00 -7.57
CA PHE A 154 0.27 -6.14 -7.29
C PHE A 154 0.24 -4.90 -8.18
N ARG A 155 1.40 -4.27 -8.43
CA ARG A 155 1.50 -3.16 -9.39
C ARG A 155 1.13 -3.62 -10.81
N SER A 156 1.67 -4.75 -11.28
CA SER A 156 1.35 -5.30 -12.61
C SER A 156 -0.12 -5.66 -12.76
N ALA A 157 -0.76 -6.14 -11.69
CA ALA A 157 -2.18 -6.46 -11.64
C ALA A 157 -3.09 -5.26 -11.31
N GLN A 158 -2.52 -4.05 -11.15
CA GLN A 158 -3.23 -2.83 -10.74
C GLN A 158 -4.05 -2.97 -9.44
N ILE A 159 -3.59 -3.80 -8.51
CA ILE A 159 -4.18 -3.94 -7.18
C ILE A 159 -3.62 -2.82 -6.30
N PRO A 160 -4.45 -1.94 -5.71
CA PRO A 160 -3.96 -0.90 -4.82
C PRO A 160 -3.47 -1.49 -3.49
N PHE A 161 -2.33 -1.01 -2.98
CA PHE A 161 -1.76 -1.46 -1.72
C PHE A 161 -0.94 -0.39 -1.01
N VAL A 162 -0.75 -0.58 0.29
CA VAL A 162 0.15 0.20 1.14
C VAL A 162 1.09 -0.77 1.83
N VAL A 163 2.39 -0.44 1.89
CA VAL A 163 3.38 -1.24 2.63
C VAL A 163 3.72 -0.54 3.95
N VAL A 164 3.75 -1.30 5.03
CA VAL A 164 4.01 -0.79 6.37
C VAL A 164 5.13 -1.57 7.04
N ASP A 165 6.12 -0.87 7.56
CA ASP A 165 7.28 -1.47 8.23
C ASP A 165 7.81 -0.54 9.32
N ASN A 166 8.41 -1.10 10.37
CA ASN A 166 8.91 -0.37 11.53
C ASN A 166 10.40 -0.02 11.45
N ASP A 167 11.12 -0.47 10.41
CA ASP A 167 12.51 -0.11 10.19
C ASP A 167 12.63 1.40 9.94
N PRO A 168 13.47 2.12 10.71
CA PRO A 168 13.72 3.55 10.49
C PRO A 168 14.24 3.89 9.08
N SER A 169 14.92 2.96 8.41
CA SER A 169 15.47 3.10 7.06
C SER A 169 14.49 2.73 5.94
N PHE A 170 13.25 2.35 6.29
CA PHE A 170 12.28 1.86 5.33
C PHE A 170 11.92 2.86 4.21
N GLU A 171 12.06 4.18 4.43
CA GLU A 171 11.86 5.18 3.38
C GLU A 171 12.76 4.92 2.16
N GLU A 172 14.02 4.56 2.40
CA GLU A 172 15.00 4.31 1.33
C GLU A 172 14.63 3.07 0.51
N GLU A 173 14.26 1.98 1.19
CA GLU A 173 13.81 0.74 0.55
C GLU A 173 12.50 0.94 -0.20
N ALA A 174 11.56 1.73 0.33
CA ALA A 174 10.31 2.04 -0.33
C ALA A 174 10.52 2.83 -1.64
N ILE A 175 11.45 3.78 -1.65
CA ILE A 175 11.84 4.53 -2.85
C ILE A 175 12.52 3.59 -3.87
N LYS A 176 13.50 2.81 -3.42
CA LYS A 176 14.26 1.86 -4.24
C LYS A 176 13.35 0.82 -4.92
N HIS A 177 12.38 0.28 -4.18
CA HIS A 177 11.43 -0.71 -4.68
C HIS A 177 10.15 -0.10 -5.27
N LYS A 178 10.08 1.24 -5.39
CA LYS A 178 8.99 2.01 -6.01
C LYS A 178 7.62 1.69 -5.41
N TYR A 179 7.53 1.65 -4.09
CA TYR A 179 6.23 1.51 -3.44
C TYR A 179 5.40 2.79 -3.64
N PRO A 180 4.19 2.68 -4.20
CA PRO A 180 3.36 3.86 -4.46
C PRO A 180 2.92 4.54 -3.16
N TYR A 181 2.69 3.73 -2.12
CA TYR A 181 2.26 4.16 -0.80
C TYR A 181 2.98 3.34 0.28
N TYR A 182 3.55 4.01 1.27
CA TYR A 182 4.24 3.37 2.37
C TYR A 182 4.09 4.18 3.66
N ILE A 183 4.15 3.53 4.81
CA ILE A 183 4.19 4.18 6.13
C ILE A 183 5.27 3.52 6.98
N ILE A 184 6.00 4.35 7.73
CA ILE A 184 6.97 3.88 8.72
C ILE A 184 6.27 3.84 10.07
N GLY A 185 6.17 2.65 10.65
CA GLY A 185 5.49 2.42 11.91
C GLY A 185 5.22 0.94 12.12
N ASP A 186 4.95 0.57 13.36
CA ASP A 186 4.72 -0.83 13.69
C ASP A 186 3.34 -1.31 13.23
N PRO A 187 3.26 -2.29 12.30
CA PRO A 187 2.00 -2.69 11.69
C PRO A 187 0.90 -3.11 12.66
N HIS A 188 1.25 -3.66 13.83
CA HIS A 188 0.26 -4.13 14.81
C HIS A 188 -0.28 -3.02 15.73
N THR A 189 0.18 -1.78 15.59
CA THR A 189 -0.32 -0.65 16.38
C THR A 189 -1.56 -0.02 15.75
N ASN A 190 -2.49 0.44 16.59
CA ASN A 190 -3.68 1.17 16.12
C ASN A 190 -3.29 2.38 15.25
N LEU A 191 -2.25 3.12 15.64
CA LEU A 191 -1.79 4.27 14.90
C LEU A 191 -1.33 3.91 13.47
N ALA A 192 -0.63 2.80 13.26
CA ALA A 192 -0.25 2.34 11.93
C ALA A 192 -1.47 1.87 11.10
N MET A 193 -2.42 1.18 11.73
CA MET A 193 -3.66 0.77 11.07
C MET A 193 -4.48 1.97 10.58
N LEU A 194 -4.59 3.02 11.39
CA LEU A 194 -5.26 4.26 11.00
C LEU A 194 -4.47 5.01 9.90
N LYS A 195 -3.13 5.10 10.00
CA LYS A 195 -2.27 5.73 8.97
C LYS A 195 -2.36 5.03 7.60
N THR A 196 -2.58 3.72 7.59
CA THR A 196 -2.74 2.91 6.37
C THR A 196 -4.16 2.89 5.82
N HIS A 197 -5.09 3.63 6.44
CA HIS A 197 -6.50 3.66 6.08
C HIS A 197 -7.11 2.25 6.08
N LEU A 198 -6.77 1.46 7.11
CA LEU A 198 -7.21 0.06 7.20
C LEU A 198 -8.74 -0.03 7.20
N SER A 199 -9.46 0.98 7.68
CA SER A 199 -10.93 0.97 7.72
C SER A 199 -11.60 0.83 6.35
N SER A 200 -10.92 1.17 5.25
CA SER A 200 -11.41 0.99 3.87
C SER A 200 -10.68 -0.12 3.10
N ALA A 201 -9.75 -0.82 3.73
CA ALA A 201 -8.99 -1.89 3.10
C ALA A 201 -9.86 -3.13 2.86
N ARG A 202 -9.51 -3.89 1.82
CA ARG A 202 -10.06 -5.22 1.53
C ARG A 202 -9.47 -6.29 2.44
N GLY A 203 -8.18 -6.20 2.72
CA GLY A 203 -7.46 -7.25 3.43
C GLY A 203 -6.07 -6.84 3.90
N VAL A 204 -5.47 -7.72 4.69
CA VAL A 204 -4.14 -7.55 5.29
C VAL A 204 -3.27 -8.73 4.91
N VAL A 205 -2.02 -8.45 4.54
CA VAL A 205 -1.00 -9.47 4.24
C VAL A 205 0.09 -9.38 5.31
N ALA A 206 0.09 -10.34 6.24
CA ALA A 206 1.03 -10.43 7.35
C ALA A 206 2.21 -11.32 6.97
N LEU A 207 3.31 -10.71 6.53
CA LEU A 207 4.48 -11.44 6.00
C LEU A 207 5.70 -11.39 6.92
N SER A 208 5.54 -11.20 8.23
CA SER A 208 6.70 -11.24 9.14
C SER A 208 7.35 -12.62 9.14
N LYS A 209 8.68 -12.65 9.29
CA LYS A 209 9.46 -13.87 9.53
C LYS A 209 9.26 -14.42 10.95
N ILE A 210 8.73 -13.59 11.86
CA ILE A 210 8.62 -13.88 13.29
C ILE A 210 7.15 -14.20 13.60
N LEU A 211 6.84 -15.44 13.99
CA LEU A 211 5.48 -15.89 14.26
C LEU A 211 4.75 -15.04 15.32
N PRO A 212 5.35 -14.74 16.50
CA PRO A 212 4.72 -13.86 17.48
C PRO A 212 4.27 -12.50 16.92
N VAL A 213 5.01 -11.95 15.96
CA VAL A 213 4.71 -10.67 15.32
C VAL A 213 3.47 -10.79 14.41
N ASN A 214 3.39 -11.85 13.61
CA ASN A 214 2.19 -12.12 12.81
C ASN A 214 0.96 -12.39 13.69
N VAL A 215 1.13 -13.07 14.83
CA VAL A 215 0.05 -13.27 15.82
C VAL A 215 -0.42 -11.93 16.40
N ALA A 216 0.49 -11.07 16.82
CA ALA A 216 0.14 -9.75 17.37
C ALA A 216 -0.59 -8.88 16.35
N LEU A 217 -0.12 -8.84 15.11
CA LEU A 217 -0.77 -8.14 14.01
C LEU A 217 -2.18 -8.69 13.77
N MET A 218 -2.34 -10.01 13.69
CA MET A 218 -3.65 -10.63 13.49
C MET A 218 -4.65 -10.26 14.59
N VAL A 219 -4.24 -10.37 15.86
CA VAL A 219 -5.10 -10.02 16.99
C VAL A 219 -5.50 -8.55 16.90
N SER A 220 -4.54 -7.66 16.59
CA SER A 220 -4.78 -6.22 16.47
C SER A 220 -5.76 -5.89 15.34
N VAL A 221 -5.60 -6.53 14.17
CA VAL A 221 -6.52 -6.36 13.03
C VAL A 221 -7.93 -6.87 13.37
N ARG A 222 -8.05 -8.02 14.04
CA ARG A 222 -9.36 -8.57 14.45
C ARG A 222 -10.03 -7.74 15.54
N LEU A 223 -9.26 -7.11 16.43
CA LEU A 223 -9.79 -6.14 17.39
C LEU A 223 -10.29 -4.88 16.67
N PHE A 224 -9.48 -4.33 15.77
CA PHE A 224 -9.83 -3.16 14.98
C PHE A 224 -11.08 -3.39 14.11
N GLU A 225 -11.23 -4.59 13.53
CA GLU A 225 -12.43 -5.01 12.82
C GLU A 225 -13.69 -4.96 13.68
N LYS A 226 -13.61 -5.44 14.93
CA LYS A 226 -14.72 -5.42 15.89
C LYS A 226 -15.08 -3.99 16.30
N GLU A 227 -14.08 -3.14 16.53
CA GLU A 227 -14.28 -1.73 16.86
C GLU A 227 -15.01 -0.98 15.74
N LEU A 228 -14.63 -1.24 14.48
CA LEU A 228 -15.27 -0.65 13.29
C LEU A 228 -16.64 -1.27 12.95
N LYS A 229 -17.01 -2.40 13.57
CA LYS A 229 -18.26 -3.15 13.29
C LYS A 229 -18.49 -3.41 11.80
N ARG A 230 -17.42 -3.76 11.09
CA ARG A 230 -17.44 -4.01 9.64
C ARG A 230 -17.38 -5.50 9.31
N LYS A 231 -17.51 -5.80 8.01
CA LYS A 231 -17.27 -7.15 7.50
C LYS A 231 -15.81 -7.56 7.72
N PRO A 232 -15.57 -8.87 7.95
CA PRO A 232 -14.23 -9.38 8.16
C PRO A 232 -13.25 -9.02 7.05
N TYR A 233 -12.05 -8.60 7.45
CA TYR A 233 -10.94 -8.45 6.53
C TYR A 233 -10.49 -9.81 6.03
N TYR A 234 -10.08 -9.88 4.77
CA TYR A 234 -9.38 -11.04 4.24
C TYR A 234 -7.91 -11.00 4.69
N ILE A 235 -7.52 -11.90 5.58
CA ILE A 235 -6.19 -11.92 6.19
C ILE A 235 -5.37 -13.08 5.60
N ILE A 236 -4.26 -12.73 4.96
CA ILE A 236 -3.25 -13.68 4.48
C ILE A 236 -2.06 -13.58 5.43
N ALA A 237 -1.62 -14.69 6.01
CA ALA A 237 -0.46 -14.71 6.90
C ALA A 237 0.60 -15.72 6.48
N SER A 238 1.86 -15.48 6.81
CA SER A 238 2.95 -16.45 6.64
C SER A 238 3.30 -17.15 7.95
N ALA A 239 3.65 -18.44 7.85
CA ALA A 239 4.29 -19.19 8.92
C ALA A 239 5.40 -20.09 8.39
N HIS A 240 6.46 -20.26 9.19
CA HIS A 240 7.61 -21.09 8.85
C HIS A 240 7.61 -22.46 9.53
N SER A 241 6.66 -22.71 10.45
CA SER A 241 6.47 -23.97 11.16
C SER A 241 5.03 -24.45 11.08
N ASP A 242 4.82 -25.76 11.26
CA ASP A 242 3.49 -26.38 11.22
C ASP A 242 2.62 -25.96 12.39
N GLU A 243 3.22 -25.84 13.57
CA GLU A 243 2.57 -25.25 14.72
C GLU A 243 2.11 -23.81 14.42
N GLY A 244 2.95 -23.00 13.76
CA GLY A 244 2.61 -21.65 13.36
C GLY A 244 1.46 -21.58 12.36
N LEU A 245 1.44 -22.49 11.37
CA LEU A 245 0.35 -22.62 10.41
C LEU A 245 -0.98 -22.87 11.11
N GLU A 246 -1.02 -23.86 12.01
CA GLU A 246 -2.23 -24.17 12.77
C GLU A 246 -2.66 -23.02 13.68
N LYS A 247 -1.70 -22.39 14.37
CA LYS A 247 -1.98 -21.31 15.31
C LYS A 247 -2.60 -20.10 14.61
N LEU A 248 -2.03 -19.66 13.49
CA LEU A 248 -2.58 -18.54 12.70
C LEU A 248 -3.95 -18.90 12.09
N LYS A 249 -4.16 -20.13 11.63
CA LYS A 249 -5.48 -20.58 11.18
C LYS A 249 -6.51 -20.54 12.31
N LYS A 250 -6.18 -21.04 13.51
CA LYS A 250 -7.06 -21.02 14.69
C LYS A 250 -7.37 -19.59 15.18
N LEU A 251 -6.45 -18.65 14.98
CA LEU A 251 -6.65 -17.22 15.24
C LEU A 251 -7.52 -16.53 14.16
N GLY A 252 -7.94 -17.26 13.14
CA GLY A 252 -8.86 -16.80 12.12
C GLY A 252 -8.19 -16.16 10.92
N ALA A 253 -6.96 -16.53 10.55
CA ALA A 253 -6.43 -16.14 9.24
C ALA A 253 -7.21 -16.87 8.13
N ASP A 254 -7.65 -16.16 7.10
CA ASP A 254 -8.39 -16.73 5.98
C ASP A 254 -7.48 -17.64 5.12
N MET A 255 -6.21 -17.25 4.99
CA MET A 255 -5.19 -18.03 4.33
C MET A 255 -3.88 -17.97 5.10
N VAL A 256 -3.26 -19.13 5.33
CA VAL A 256 -1.91 -19.19 5.91
C VAL A 256 -1.00 -19.95 4.97
N VAL A 257 0.09 -19.30 4.60
CA VAL A 257 1.05 -19.79 3.62
C VAL A 257 2.36 -20.14 4.32
N SER A 258 2.99 -21.23 3.92
CA SER A 258 4.36 -21.55 4.31
C SER A 258 5.29 -21.40 3.10
N PRO A 259 6.06 -20.31 3.02
CA PRO A 259 6.99 -20.09 1.91
C PRO A 259 8.00 -21.23 1.75
N THR A 260 8.50 -21.77 2.86
CA THR A 260 9.43 -22.90 2.87
C THR A 260 8.81 -24.16 2.29
N LYS A 261 7.56 -24.50 2.67
CA LYS A 261 6.86 -25.65 2.09
C LYS A 261 6.54 -25.47 0.61
N LEU A 262 6.07 -24.29 0.21
CA LEU A 262 5.79 -24.00 -1.20
C LEU A 262 7.05 -24.08 -2.06
N MET A 263 8.16 -23.50 -1.57
CA MET A 263 9.44 -23.57 -2.27
C MET A 263 9.92 -25.01 -2.37
N ALA A 264 9.89 -25.78 -1.27
CA ALA A 264 10.28 -27.19 -1.29
C ALA A 264 9.43 -28.00 -2.27
N GLN A 265 8.11 -27.83 -2.27
CA GLN A 265 7.21 -28.49 -3.22
C GLN A 265 7.56 -28.13 -4.67
N ARG A 266 7.83 -26.85 -4.94
CA ARG A 266 8.21 -26.39 -6.28
C ARG A 266 9.56 -26.97 -6.70
N VAL A 267 10.58 -26.89 -5.86
CA VAL A 267 11.92 -27.41 -6.13
C VAL A 267 11.92 -28.93 -6.28
N SER A 268 11.18 -29.66 -5.43
CA SER A 268 11.00 -31.10 -5.58
C SER A 268 10.32 -31.46 -6.89
N ALA A 269 9.28 -30.72 -7.30
CA ALA A 269 8.64 -30.94 -8.60
C ALA A 269 9.62 -30.71 -9.77
N MET A 270 10.42 -29.65 -9.70
CA MET A 270 11.47 -29.36 -10.69
C MET A 270 12.57 -30.44 -10.71
N ALA A 271 12.99 -30.93 -9.54
CA ALA A 271 14.04 -31.95 -9.45
C ALA A 271 13.55 -33.32 -9.94
N VAL A 272 12.31 -33.69 -9.65
CA VAL A 272 11.72 -34.96 -10.07
C VAL A 272 11.39 -34.95 -11.57
N ARG A 273 11.01 -33.79 -12.11
CA ARG A 273 10.71 -33.63 -13.54
C ARG A 273 11.29 -32.31 -14.09
N PRO A 274 12.61 -32.22 -14.32
CA PRO A 274 13.25 -31.00 -14.84
C PRO A 274 12.64 -30.53 -16.17
N ASP A 275 12.21 -31.48 -17.00
CA ASP A 275 11.65 -31.22 -18.33
C ASP A 275 10.22 -30.62 -18.28
N MET A 276 9.53 -30.67 -17.14
CA MET A 276 8.14 -30.20 -17.00
C MET A 276 8.00 -28.68 -16.81
N GLU A 277 9.08 -27.98 -16.42
CA GLU A 277 9.03 -26.54 -16.18
C GLU A 277 8.81 -25.75 -17.47
N ASN A 278 9.50 -26.16 -18.55
CA ASN A 278 9.33 -25.56 -19.87
C ASN A 278 7.94 -25.79 -20.46
N ILE A 279 7.25 -26.85 -20.05
CA ILE A 279 5.93 -27.19 -20.59
C ILE A 279 4.88 -26.33 -19.90
N LEU A 280 4.77 -26.40 -18.57
CA LEU A 280 3.73 -25.69 -17.82
C LEU A 280 3.85 -24.16 -17.89
N GLU A 281 5.07 -23.59 -17.89
CA GLU A 281 5.23 -22.14 -18.05
C GLU A 281 4.89 -21.65 -19.47
N ARG A 282 5.14 -22.47 -20.50
CA ARG A 282 4.66 -22.18 -21.87
C ARG A 282 3.14 -22.23 -21.97
N PHE A 283 2.47 -23.07 -21.18
CA PHE A 283 1.00 -23.14 -21.13
C PHE A 283 0.37 -22.01 -20.30
N ILE A 284 1.02 -21.55 -19.22
CA ILE A 284 0.39 -20.67 -18.23
C ILE A 284 0.73 -19.18 -18.46
N ASN A 285 1.89 -18.85 -19.07
CA ASN A 285 2.46 -17.50 -18.89
C ASN A 285 2.89 -16.75 -20.17
N LYS A 286 2.39 -17.13 -21.34
CA LYS A 286 2.56 -16.33 -22.57
C LYS A 286 1.21 -16.00 -23.19
N LYS A 287 0.96 -14.70 -23.39
CA LYS A 287 -0.09 -14.15 -24.25
C LYS A 287 -0.03 -14.65 -25.71
N ASP A 288 1.01 -15.41 -26.07
CA ASP A 288 1.29 -15.91 -27.43
C ASP A 288 1.27 -17.44 -27.56
N THR A 289 0.94 -18.21 -26.52
CA THR A 289 0.77 -19.66 -26.68
C THR A 289 -0.70 -20.00 -26.91
N LEU A 290 -1.00 -20.54 -28.09
CA LEU A 290 -2.34 -20.80 -28.61
C LEU A 290 -3.15 -21.86 -27.85
N LEU A 291 -2.59 -22.54 -26.83
CA LEU A 291 -3.18 -23.74 -26.22
C LEU A 291 -3.98 -23.40 -24.95
N ASP A 292 -5.25 -23.79 -24.96
CA ASP A 292 -6.24 -23.61 -23.91
C ASP A 292 -6.56 -24.94 -23.22
N LEU A 293 -6.83 -24.88 -21.91
CA LEU A 293 -7.24 -26.02 -21.09
C LEU A 293 -8.56 -25.67 -20.42
N GLU A 294 -9.64 -26.34 -20.83
CA GLU A 294 -10.97 -25.98 -20.36
C GLU A 294 -11.86 -27.20 -20.07
N GLU A 295 -12.71 -27.09 -19.05
CA GLU A 295 -13.80 -28.05 -18.81
C GLU A 295 -15.04 -27.67 -19.62
N VAL A 296 -15.47 -28.56 -20.51
CA VAL A 296 -16.70 -28.40 -21.30
C VAL A 296 -17.77 -29.36 -20.80
N ILE A 297 -18.92 -28.81 -20.40
CA ILE A 297 -20.07 -29.61 -19.96
C ILE A 297 -20.82 -30.14 -21.17
N VAL A 298 -21.11 -31.44 -21.20
CA VAL A 298 -21.94 -32.09 -22.21
C VAL A 298 -23.41 -31.99 -21.78
N PRO A 299 -24.25 -31.13 -22.42
CA PRO A 299 -25.65 -31.02 -22.04
C PRO A 299 -26.39 -32.32 -22.35
N LYS A 300 -27.49 -32.59 -21.62
CA LYS A 300 -28.34 -33.78 -21.83
C LYS A 300 -28.83 -33.93 -23.26
N THR A 301 -28.91 -32.82 -23.95
CA THR A 301 -29.51 -32.71 -25.27
C THR A 301 -28.48 -32.76 -26.39
N SER A 302 -27.20 -32.93 -26.05
CA SER A 302 -26.12 -33.05 -27.01
C SER A 302 -26.25 -34.33 -27.84
N TRP A 303 -25.95 -34.24 -29.13
CA TRP A 303 -25.91 -35.41 -30.02
C TRP A 303 -24.85 -36.45 -29.62
N LEU A 304 -23.88 -36.07 -28.79
CA LEU A 304 -22.79 -36.91 -28.29
C LEU A 304 -23.19 -37.83 -27.13
N VAL A 305 -24.36 -37.60 -26.52
CA VAL A 305 -24.81 -38.42 -25.39
C VAL A 305 -24.97 -39.88 -25.84
N LEU A 306 -24.40 -40.80 -25.05
CA LEU A 306 -24.34 -42.25 -25.32
C LEU A 306 -23.56 -42.63 -26.59
N ARG A 307 -22.76 -41.72 -27.15
CA ARG A 307 -21.84 -42.01 -28.26
C ARG A 307 -20.44 -42.31 -27.74
N LYS A 308 -19.66 -43.03 -28.55
CA LYS A 308 -18.24 -43.25 -28.28
C LYS A 308 -17.45 -41.98 -28.55
N LEU A 309 -16.44 -41.71 -27.74
CA LEU A 309 -15.61 -40.51 -27.85
C LEU A 309 -14.99 -40.35 -29.26
N LYS A 310 -14.61 -41.46 -29.91
CA LYS A 310 -14.07 -41.43 -31.28
C LYS A 310 -15.05 -40.88 -32.32
N GLU A 311 -16.36 -41.01 -32.11
CA GLU A 311 -17.39 -40.52 -33.04
C GLU A 311 -17.47 -38.99 -33.04
N ALA A 312 -16.91 -38.33 -32.03
CA ALA A 312 -16.89 -36.87 -31.94
C ALA A 312 -15.86 -36.22 -32.86
N HIS A 313 -14.83 -36.96 -33.30
CA HIS A 313 -13.77 -36.49 -34.19
C HIS A 313 -13.13 -35.14 -33.78
N PHE A 314 -13.05 -34.87 -32.47
CA PHE A 314 -12.53 -33.58 -31.96
C PHE A 314 -11.09 -33.29 -32.40
N ARG A 315 -10.29 -34.34 -32.59
CA ARG A 315 -8.91 -34.23 -33.05
C ARG A 315 -8.86 -33.77 -34.50
N GLU A 316 -9.69 -34.37 -35.36
CA GLU A 316 -9.71 -34.10 -36.79
C GLU A 316 -10.37 -32.75 -37.11
N ILE A 317 -11.47 -32.42 -36.42
CA ILE A 317 -12.26 -31.21 -36.69
C ILE A 317 -11.60 -29.96 -36.09
N ALA A 318 -11.12 -30.07 -34.85
CA ALA A 318 -10.77 -28.90 -34.04
C ALA A 318 -9.36 -28.96 -33.45
N LYS A 319 -8.56 -29.97 -33.79
CA LYS A 319 -7.22 -30.21 -33.22
C LYS A 319 -7.23 -30.17 -31.67
N ALA A 320 -8.33 -30.63 -31.07
CA ALA A 320 -8.51 -30.65 -29.63
C ALA A 320 -8.53 -32.09 -29.10
N PHE A 321 -8.03 -32.27 -27.89
CA PHE A 321 -7.86 -33.56 -27.21
C PHE A 321 -8.65 -33.57 -25.92
N VAL A 322 -9.39 -34.64 -25.68
CA VAL A 322 -10.03 -34.90 -24.38
C VAL A 322 -9.02 -35.65 -23.51
N ILE A 323 -8.59 -35.03 -22.40
CA ILE A 323 -7.61 -35.61 -21.49
C ILE A 323 -8.25 -36.22 -20.23
N GLY A 324 -9.53 -35.94 -19.99
CA GLY A 324 -10.30 -36.54 -18.90
C GLY A 324 -11.80 -36.36 -19.07
N ILE A 325 -12.58 -37.26 -18.46
CA ILE A 325 -14.04 -37.16 -18.38
C ILE A 325 -14.46 -37.28 -16.92
N THR A 326 -15.14 -36.26 -16.40
CA THR A 326 -15.81 -36.33 -15.11
C THR A 326 -17.27 -36.66 -15.34
N GLN A 327 -17.70 -37.86 -14.94
CA GLN A 327 -19.09 -38.28 -15.04
C GLN A 327 -19.98 -37.53 -14.03
N LYS A 328 -21.31 -37.59 -14.21
CA LYS A 328 -22.29 -36.93 -13.34
C LYS A 328 -22.20 -37.39 -11.88
N ASP A 329 -21.84 -38.65 -11.66
CA ASP A 329 -21.64 -39.25 -10.33
C ASP A 329 -20.31 -38.82 -9.68
N GLY A 330 -19.50 -37.99 -10.36
CA GLY A 330 -18.21 -37.52 -9.89
C GLY A 330 -17.04 -38.45 -10.23
N LYS A 331 -17.29 -39.59 -10.91
CA LYS A 331 -16.22 -40.50 -11.32
C LYS A 331 -15.36 -39.84 -12.41
N TYR A 332 -14.08 -39.68 -12.11
CA TYR A 332 -13.10 -39.15 -13.05
C TYR A 332 -12.44 -40.29 -13.84
N ILE A 333 -12.49 -40.20 -15.16
CA ILE A 333 -11.83 -41.12 -16.10
C ILE A 333 -10.65 -40.38 -16.71
N PRO A 334 -9.40 -40.64 -16.26
CA PRO A 334 -8.21 -40.05 -16.86
C PRO A 334 -7.91 -40.69 -18.23
N MET A 335 -7.51 -39.88 -19.20
CA MET A 335 -7.13 -40.33 -20.56
C MET A 335 -8.12 -41.34 -21.16
N PRO A 336 -9.38 -40.94 -21.40
CA PRO A 336 -10.39 -41.80 -22.00
C PRO A 336 -9.93 -42.30 -23.37
N ASP A 337 -10.21 -43.56 -23.68
CA ASP A 337 -9.97 -44.11 -25.00
C ASP A 337 -11.10 -43.73 -25.98
N GLY A 338 -10.90 -44.01 -27.26
CA GLY A 338 -11.90 -43.74 -28.29
C GLY A 338 -13.21 -44.52 -28.12
N GLU A 339 -13.21 -45.61 -27.34
CA GLU A 339 -14.36 -46.46 -27.08
C GLU A 339 -15.20 -45.98 -25.89
N THR A 340 -14.66 -45.06 -25.09
CA THR A 340 -15.32 -44.52 -23.90
C THR A 340 -16.63 -43.82 -24.29
N ILE A 341 -17.72 -44.20 -23.62
CA ILE A 341 -19.05 -43.65 -23.87
C ILE A 341 -19.22 -42.34 -23.11
N ILE A 342 -19.66 -41.29 -23.82
CA ILE A 342 -19.93 -39.98 -23.24
C ILE A 342 -21.31 -40.01 -22.55
N ALA A 343 -21.31 -39.86 -21.23
CA ALA A 343 -22.54 -39.76 -20.44
C ALA A 343 -23.12 -38.34 -20.51
N SER A 344 -24.45 -38.22 -20.40
CA SER A 344 -25.11 -36.91 -20.25
C SER A 344 -24.62 -36.19 -19.00
N GLU A 345 -24.47 -34.87 -19.07
CA GLU A 345 -24.02 -34.02 -17.96
C GLU A 345 -22.60 -34.35 -17.47
N SER A 346 -21.80 -35.06 -18.28
CA SER A 346 -20.38 -35.22 -18.02
C SER A 346 -19.61 -33.94 -18.36
N LYS A 347 -18.44 -33.77 -17.75
CA LYS A 347 -17.50 -32.70 -18.07
C LYS A 347 -16.30 -33.29 -18.80
N LEU A 348 -16.04 -32.80 -20.00
CA LEU A 348 -14.86 -33.15 -20.78
C LEU A 348 -13.76 -32.13 -20.49
N LEU A 349 -12.65 -32.59 -19.93
CA LEU A 349 -11.45 -31.76 -19.78
C LEU A 349 -10.69 -31.79 -21.10
N MET A 350 -10.63 -30.64 -21.76
CA MET A 350 -10.14 -30.50 -23.12
C MET A 350 -8.87 -29.66 -23.20
N VAL A 351 -7.91 -30.09 -24.02
CA VAL A 351 -6.70 -29.35 -24.39
C VAL A 351 -6.67 -29.16 -25.90
N GLY A 352 -6.54 -27.93 -26.36
CA GLY A 352 -6.48 -27.62 -27.79
C GLY A 352 -6.16 -26.15 -27.99
N THR A 353 -6.27 -25.62 -29.21
CA THR A 353 -6.18 -24.16 -29.36
C THR A 353 -7.43 -23.48 -28.81
N SER A 354 -7.38 -22.20 -28.39
CA SER A 354 -8.60 -21.50 -27.93
C SER A 354 -9.73 -21.55 -28.98
N GLU A 355 -9.39 -21.43 -30.26
CA GLU A 355 -10.34 -21.60 -31.38
C GLU A 355 -10.86 -23.05 -31.50
N GLY A 356 -9.97 -24.03 -31.33
CA GLY A 356 -10.34 -25.46 -31.35
C GLY A 356 -11.28 -25.84 -30.20
N VAL A 357 -10.97 -25.41 -28.97
CA VAL A 357 -11.81 -25.66 -27.80
C VAL A 357 -13.17 -24.96 -27.94
N ALA A 358 -13.20 -23.71 -28.45
CA ALA A 358 -14.45 -23.02 -28.75
C ALA A 358 -15.30 -23.75 -29.80
N THR A 359 -14.67 -24.29 -30.84
CA THR A 359 -15.35 -25.10 -31.86
C THR A 359 -15.92 -26.38 -31.25
N CYS A 360 -15.16 -27.06 -30.39
CA CYS A 360 -15.64 -28.24 -29.67
C CYS A 360 -16.84 -27.94 -28.76
N LYS A 361 -16.85 -26.81 -28.06
CA LYS A 361 -18.01 -26.38 -27.28
C LYS A 361 -19.26 -26.23 -28.14
N GLN A 362 -19.12 -25.61 -29.31
CA GLN A 362 -20.24 -25.46 -30.25
C GLN A 362 -20.74 -26.83 -30.74
N LEU A 363 -19.82 -27.73 -31.11
CA LEU A 363 -20.15 -29.11 -31.50
C LEU A 363 -20.86 -29.87 -30.37
N ILE A 364 -20.40 -29.74 -29.13
CA ILE A 364 -20.99 -30.39 -27.94
C ILE A 364 -22.37 -29.79 -27.62
N ALA A 365 -22.57 -28.49 -27.79
CA ALA A 365 -23.84 -27.83 -27.52
C ALA A 365 -24.95 -28.19 -28.51
N ASN A 366 -24.61 -28.64 -29.72
CA ASN A 366 -25.58 -28.96 -30.76
C ASN A 366 -26.45 -30.18 -30.43
N HIS A 367 -27.72 -30.11 -30.83
CA HIS A 367 -28.69 -31.20 -30.66
C HIS A 367 -28.60 -32.27 -31.75
N GLN A 368 -28.23 -31.87 -32.96
CA GLN A 368 -28.13 -32.73 -34.13
C GLN A 368 -26.67 -32.98 -34.46
N ARG A 369 -26.37 -34.19 -34.95
CA ARG A 369 -25.03 -34.56 -35.41
C ARG A 369 -24.60 -33.60 -36.55
N PRO A 370 -23.51 -32.85 -36.38
CA PRO A 370 -23.04 -31.88 -37.37
C PRO A 370 -22.57 -32.59 -38.65
N LYS A 371 -22.84 -31.99 -39.81
CA LYS A 371 -22.49 -32.56 -41.13
C LYS A 371 -20.99 -32.71 -41.31
N GLU A 372 -20.21 -31.87 -40.64
CA GLU A 372 -18.75 -31.87 -40.61
C GLU A 372 -18.18 -33.20 -40.09
N VAL A 373 -18.92 -33.89 -39.21
CA VAL A 373 -18.56 -35.22 -38.67
C VAL A 373 -18.80 -36.32 -39.71
N ASP A 374 -19.77 -36.13 -40.60
CA ASP A 374 -20.14 -37.13 -41.61
C ASP A 374 -19.15 -37.17 -42.79
N TYR A 375 -18.52 -36.04 -43.12
CA TYR A 375 -17.48 -35.99 -44.17
C TYR A 375 -16.16 -36.67 -43.77
N ILE A 376 -15.92 -36.89 -42.48
CA ILE A 376 -14.70 -37.52 -41.95
C ILE A 376 -14.85 -39.06 -41.87
N SER A 377 -16.08 -39.56 -41.96
CA SER A 377 -16.41 -40.99 -41.87
C SER A 377 -16.56 -41.70 -43.23
N LEU A 378 -16.20 -41.01 -44.31
CA LEU A 378 -15.97 -41.52 -45.67
C LEU A 378 -14.46 -41.69 -45.91
#